data_AF-A0A3P7PMI5-F1
#
_entry.id   AF-A0A3P7PMI5-F1
#
_cell.length_a   1.000
_cell.length_b   1.000
_cell.length_c   1.000
_cell.angle_alpha   90.00
_cell.angle_beta   90.00
_cell.angle_gamma   90.00
#
_symmetry.space_group_name_H-M   'P 1'
#
loop_
_entity.id
_entity.type
_entity.pdbx_description
1 polymer ?
#
loop_
_entity_poly.entity_id
_entity_poly.type
_entity_poly.pdbx_seq_one_letter_code
_entity_poly.pdbx_strand_id
1 'polypeptide(L)' 'MTNHEAPMFKLIRVQMSTANEGPSAWETVIPEDEKNTLEWVANVGGDRLLVSYIEDVKVCS' A
#
# COMPACT_ATOMS: atom_id res chain seq x y z
N MET A 1 -1.11 0.42 -4.95
CA MET A 1 -1.45 1.07 -3.66
C MET A 1 -2.96 0.99 -3.48
N THR A 2 -3.45 0.73 -2.27
CA THR A 2 -4.89 0.60 -1.98
C THR A 2 -5.20 1.12 -0.58
N ASN A 3 -6.43 1.59 -0.36
CA ASN A 3 -6.96 1.94 0.97
C ASN A 3 -8.01 0.95 1.48
N HIS A 4 -8.15 -0.21 0.82
CA HIS A 4 -9.08 -1.25 1.25
C HIS A 4 -8.71 -1.79 2.63
N GLU A 5 -9.57 -1.53 3.62
CA GLU A 5 -9.34 -1.84 5.05
C GLU A 5 -7.99 -1.30 5.53
N ALA A 6 -7.60 -0.11 5.03
CA ALA A 6 -6.37 0.58 5.38
C ALA A 6 -6.50 2.08 5.06
N PRO A 7 -7.15 2.90 5.90
CA PRO A 7 -7.33 4.33 5.65
C PRO A 7 -6.03 5.11 5.38
N MET A 8 -4.89 4.68 5.95
CA MET A 8 -3.56 5.27 5.76
C MET A 8 -2.78 4.66 4.59
N PHE A 9 -3.48 3.87 3.77
CA PHE A 9 -2.98 3.13 2.61
C PHE A 9 -1.97 2.03 2.94
N LYS A 10 -1.99 0.99 2.09
CA LYS A 10 -1.00 -0.10 2.08
C LYS A 10 -0.58 -0.45 0.67
N LEU A 11 0.56 -1.12 0.53
CA LEU A 11 1.02 -1.65 -0.75
C LEU A 11 0.74 -3.15 -0.83
N ILE A 12 -0.01 -3.54 -1.84
CA ILE A 12 -0.27 -4.94 -2.18
C ILE A 12 0.40 -5.31 -3.50
N ARG A 13 0.71 -6.60 -3.65
CA ARG A 13 1.04 -7.27 -4.90
C ARG A 13 -0.15 -8.13 -5.32
N VAL A 14 -0.49 -8.05 -6.60
CA VAL A 14 -1.55 -8.87 -7.22
C VAL A 14 -0.93 -9.63 -8.38
N GLN A 15 -1.16 -10.94 -8.41
CA GLN A 15 -0.80 -11.74 -9.58
C GLN A 15 -1.88 -11.55 -10.66
N MET A 16 -1.48 -11.29 -11.90
CA MET A 16 -2.43 -11.03 -13.00
C MET A 16 -3.39 -12.19 -13.23
N SER A 17 -2.96 -13.43 -12.98
CA SER A 17 -3.78 -14.64 -13.12
C SER A 17 -4.90 -14.76 -12.08
N THR A 18 -4.77 -14.10 -10.93
CA THR A 18 -5.73 -14.16 -9.81
C THR A 18 -6.38 -12.81 -9.54
N ALA A 19 -6.19 -11.83 -10.44
CA ALA A 19 -6.64 -10.46 -10.23
C ALA A 19 -8.16 -10.32 -10.05
N ASN A 20 -8.94 -11.25 -10.62
CA ASN A 20 -10.40 -11.34 -10.50
C ASN A 20 -10.89 -11.92 -9.18
N GLU A 21 -10.04 -12.55 -8.37
CA GLU A 21 -10.41 -13.14 -7.07
C GLU A 21 -10.56 -12.08 -5.98
N GLY A 22 -10.02 -10.88 -6.20
CA GLY A 22 -10.17 -9.75 -5.29
C GLY A 22 -9.28 -9.85 -4.04
N PRO A 23 -9.67 -9.22 -2.91
CA PRO A 23 -8.82 -9.06 -1.73
C PRO A 23 -8.22 -10.34 -1.14
N SER A 24 -8.87 -11.49 -1.31
CA SER A 24 -8.40 -12.78 -0.80
C SER A 24 -7.12 -13.28 -1.47
N ALA A 25 -6.82 -12.83 -2.69
CA ALA A 25 -5.62 -13.20 -3.44
C ALA A 25 -4.51 -12.15 -3.39
N TRP A 26 -4.71 -11.05 -2.64
CA TRP A 26 -3.72 -9.99 -2.51
C TRP A 26 -2.65 -10.36 -1.51
N GLU A 27 -1.41 -10.01 -1.83
CA GLU A 27 -0.28 -10.15 -0.92
C GLU A 27 0.15 -8.78 -0.42
N THR A 28 0.18 -8.58 0.89
CA THR A 28 0.67 -7.32 1.48
C THR A 28 2.19 -7.26 1.40
N VAL A 29 2.71 -6.25 0.69
CA VAL A 29 4.16 -5.98 0.57
C VAL A 29 4.61 -4.95 1.59
N ILE A 30 3.80 -3.89 1.76
CA ILE A 30 4.02 -2.87 2.79
C ILE A 30 2.69 -2.75 3.56
N PRO A 31 2.67 -3.08 4.87
CA PRO A 31 1.47 -2.93 5.68
C PRO A 31 1.12 -1.44 5.86
N GLU A 32 -0.11 -1.20 6.32
CA GLU A 32 -0.51 0.12 6.78
C GLU A 32 0.30 0.54 8.01
N ASP A 33 0.63 1.83 8.10
CA ASP A 33 1.22 2.43 9.31
C ASP A 33 0.14 3.20 10.08
N GLU A 34 0.17 3.09 11.41
CA GLU A 34 -0.87 3.70 12.28
C GLU A 34 -0.82 5.23 12.31
N LYS A 35 0.30 5.85 11.93
CA LYS A 35 0.55 7.29 12.08
C LYS A 35 0.87 7.99 10.76
N ASN A 36 1.41 7.25 9.81
CA ASN A 36 1.95 7.81 8.57
C ASN A 36 1.13 7.34 7.37
N THR A 37 0.69 8.29 6.54
CA THR A 37 -0.03 7.94 5.31
C THR A 37 0.97 7.61 4.21
N LEU A 38 0.82 6.44 3.59
CA LEU A 38 1.57 6.09 2.38
C LEU A 38 1.04 6.92 1.20
N GLU A 39 1.83 7.87 0.71
CA GLU A 39 1.41 8.84 -0.31
C GLU A 39 1.64 8.32 -1.73
N TRP A 40 2.85 7.83 -2.02
CA TRP A 40 3.20 7.28 -3.32
C TRP A 40 4.35 6.28 -3.25
N VAL A 41 4.44 5.45 -4.30
CA VAL A 41 5.45 4.41 -4.45
C VAL A 41 5.96 4.42 -5.89
N ALA A 42 7.28 4.34 -6.08
CA ALA A 42 7.91 4.19 -7.39
C ALA A 42 8.89 3.00 -7.39
N ASN A 43 8.92 2.23 -8.48
CA ASN A 43 9.98 1.25 -8.70
C ASN A 43 11.27 1.97 -9.13
N VAL A 44 12.38 1.59 -8.51
CA VAL A 44 13.70 2.12 -8.84
C VAL A 44 14.69 0.96 -8.98
N GLY A 45 15.52 0.99 -10.02
CA GLY A 45 16.56 -0.03 -10.22
C GLY A 45 16.05 -1.44 -10.55
N GLY A 46 14.75 -1.63 -10.83
CA GLY A 46 14.15 -2.92 -11.19
C GLY A 46 13.83 -3.83 -10.00
N ASP A 47 14.55 -3.69 -8.88
CA ASP A 47 14.42 -4.55 -7.70
C ASP A 47 14.08 -3.81 -6.39
N ARG A 48 14.00 -2.47 -6.42
CA ARG A 48 13.73 -1.65 -5.23
C ARG A 48 12.50 -0.77 -5.39
N LEU A 49 11.97 -0.35 -4.25
CA LEU A 49 10.86 0.59 -4.16
C LEU A 49 11.33 1.85 -3.42
N LEU A 50 11.05 3.01 -4.02
CA LEU A 50 11.08 4.29 -3.34
C LEU A 50 9.67 4.59 -2.84
N VAL A 51 9.55 4.91 -1.56
CA VAL A 51 8.28 5.01 -0.85
C VAL A 51 8.24 6.36 -0.13
N SER A 52 7.17 7.13 -0.33
CA SER A 52 6.95 8.41 0.34
C SER A 52 5.81 8.32 1.34
N TYR A 53 6.04 8.87 2.52
CA TYR A 53 5.06 8.96 3.59
C TYR A 53 4.82 10.42 3.96
N ILE A 54 3.58 10.70 4.37
CA ILE A 54 3.26 11.92 5.12
C ILE A 54 3.16 11.52 6.59
N GLU A 55 3.95 12.15 7.45
CA GLU A 55 3.99 11.88 8.89
C GLU A 55 2.97 12.71 9.68
N ASP A 56 2.58 12.20 10.85
CA ASP A 56 1.66 12.86 11.80
C ASP A 56 0.33 13.31 11.17
N VAL A 57 -0.22 12.48 10.29
CA VAL A 57 -1.51 12.76 9.67
C VAL A 57 -2.60 12.58 10.71
N LYS A 58 -3.30 13.68 11.01
CA LYS A 58 -4.48 13.62 11.88
C LYS A 58 -5.63 12.97 11.12
N VAL A 59 -5.97 11.74 11.50
CA VAL A 59 -7.25 11.14 11.13
C VAL A 59 -8.31 11.85 11.97
N CYS A 60 -9.16 12.66 11.33
CA CYS A 60 -10.35 13.19 12.00
C CYS A 60 -11.31 12.03 12.24
N SER A 61 -11.39 11.58 13.50
CA SER A 61 -12.33 10.58 14.01
C SER A 61 -13.75 11.12 14.16
#